data_AF-A0A8J7XIS5-F1
#
_entry.id   AF-A0A8J7XIS5-F1
#
_cell.length_a   1.000
_cell.length_b   1.000
_cell.length_c   1.000
_cell.angle_alpha   90.00
_cell.angle_beta   90.00
_cell.angle_gamma   90.00
#
_symmetry.space_group_name_H-M   'P 1'
#
loop_
_entity.id
_entity.type
_entity.pdbx_description
1 polymer ?
#
loop_
_entity_poly.entity_id
_entity_poly.type
_entity_poly.pdbx_seq_one_letter_code
_entity_poly.pdbx_strand_id
1 'polypeptide(L)'
;MLLQIDEIDFYYESNKILDRITFQVKKGEILGVMGPNGSGKTTLLRCITNVLTPVHGTVLIDRQHVTSLTRKEIAQTIGVVPQSSHIDFAFTAFEIVMMGRTPHISRFGRESVTDYEIARNAMQKTDTLHLSDRLFDELSGGEKQRVIVARALCQQPRILLLDEPTIHLDMGCQFEIMDLVKELCTQEDMVVVTVLHDLNLAAQYCDNIILLDSGTIVSAGPPNNVLTPENIRKTYDIHVLVGRHPLTNAPFITPYKLPKMEKAITIHVVCGGGSGSHLMSLLSYKSFTITAGVLNVLDSDFETAKTLNIEVVGEIPFSQISEESEKMNIDLVKKADIIVLTDFPVGFGNLKNIDIVEKALDMQKQVIVIDATSIEEKDFSDGLLKECLARLKDKGALFVRNIEEALKTIEGG
;
A
#
# COMPACT_ATOMS: atom_id res chain seq x y z
N MET A 1 -2.99 -8.62 27.70
CA MET A 1 -2.36 -7.30 27.56
C MET A 1 -1.00 -7.38 28.23
N LEU A 2 0.08 -7.12 27.49
CA LEU A 2 1.46 -7.23 28.03
C LEU A 2 2.19 -5.89 27.98
N LEU A 3 1.98 -5.08 26.94
CA LEU A 3 2.65 -3.81 26.72
C LEU A 3 1.61 -2.67 26.64
N GLN A 4 1.85 -1.59 27.38
CA GLN A 4 1.01 -0.39 27.37
C GLN A 4 1.88 0.86 27.37
N ILE A 5 1.50 1.82 26.53
CA ILE A 5 2.15 3.11 26.32
C ILE A 5 1.09 4.16 26.62
N ASP A 6 1.36 5.05 27.59
CA ASP A 6 0.42 6.09 28.02
C ASP A 6 1.07 7.47 27.89
N GLU A 7 0.53 8.28 26.98
CA GLU A 7 0.84 9.71 26.77
C GLU A 7 2.34 10.05 26.71
N ILE A 8 3.11 9.23 26.00
CA ILE A 8 4.56 9.42 25.88
C ILE A 8 4.87 10.67 25.06
N ASP A 9 5.64 11.58 25.68
CA ASP A 9 6.35 12.66 24.99
C ASP A 9 7.86 12.42 25.05
N PHE A 10 8.53 12.62 23.92
CA PHE A 10 9.99 12.53 23.84
C PHE A 10 10.57 13.68 23.02
N TYR A 11 11.72 14.19 23.48
CA TYR A 11 12.43 15.30 22.87
C TYR A 11 13.90 14.94 22.66
N TYR A 12 14.45 15.28 21.48
CA TYR A 12 15.89 15.47 21.33
C TYR A 12 16.18 16.95 21.50
N GLU A 13 16.81 17.32 22.62
CA GLU A 13 17.03 18.72 23.00
C GLU A 13 15.68 19.47 23.03
N SER A 14 15.50 20.48 22.16
CA SER A 14 14.26 21.24 22.04
C SER A 14 13.26 20.67 21.01
N ASN A 15 13.66 19.66 20.24
CA ASN A 15 12.83 19.12 19.16
C ASN A 15 11.94 18.00 19.68
N LYS A 16 10.62 18.23 19.67
CA LYS A 16 9.63 17.20 20.03
C LYS A 16 9.57 16.15 18.94
N ILE A 17 9.84 14.89 19.30
CA ILE A 17 9.86 13.74 18.38
C ILE A 17 8.65 12.85 18.56
N LEU A 18 8.15 12.72 19.79
CA LEU A 18 6.92 12.00 20.10
C LEU A 18 6.01 12.94 20.91
N ASP A 19 4.73 12.96 20.55
CA ASP A 19 3.69 13.78 21.17
C ASP A 19 2.49 12.93 21.58
N ARG A 20 2.34 12.76 22.89
CA ARG A 20 1.21 12.08 23.55
C ARG A 20 0.84 10.75 22.89
N ILE A 21 1.85 9.93 22.66
CA ILE A 21 1.65 8.60 22.08
C ILE A 21 0.99 7.71 23.12
N THR A 22 -0.16 7.12 22.76
CA THR A 22 -0.91 6.19 23.62
C THR A 22 -1.38 4.99 22.81
N PHE A 23 -1.04 3.78 23.25
CA PHE A 23 -1.55 2.52 22.70
C PHE A 23 -1.25 1.34 23.62
N GLN A 24 -1.84 0.18 23.32
CA GLN A 24 -1.62 -1.06 24.05
C GLN A 24 -1.53 -2.24 23.07
N VAL A 25 -0.76 -3.26 23.45
CA VAL A 25 -0.62 -4.49 22.66
C VAL A 25 -0.87 -5.71 23.55
N LYS A 26 -1.74 -6.61 23.08
CA LYS A 26 -2.08 -7.84 23.80
C LYS A 26 -1.12 -8.95 23.42
N LYS A 27 -1.08 -9.98 24.28
CA LYS A 27 -0.33 -11.19 23.99
C LYS A 27 -0.93 -11.88 22.76
N GLY A 28 -0.08 -12.47 21.93
CA GLY A 28 -0.49 -13.05 20.65
C GLY A 28 -0.92 -12.02 19.60
N GLU A 29 -0.57 -10.74 19.78
CA GLU A 29 -0.92 -9.65 18.87
C GLU A 29 0.33 -9.04 18.21
N ILE A 30 0.22 -8.80 16.91
CA ILE A 30 1.20 -8.06 16.11
C ILE A 30 0.69 -6.64 15.88
N LEU A 31 1.44 -5.66 16.39
CA LEU A 31 1.25 -4.25 16.10
C LEU A 31 2.25 -3.79 15.02
N GLY A 32 1.72 -3.32 13.89
CA GLY A 32 2.50 -2.64 12.86
C GLY A 32 2.58 -1.14 13.13
N VAL A 33 3.79 -0.58 13.18
CA VAL A 33 4.02 0.86 13.27
C VAL A 33 4.50 1.35 11.91
N MET A 34 3.70 2.23 11.32
CA MET A 34 3.85 2.75 9.97
C MET A 34 4.01 4.27 10.00
N GLY A 35 4.60 4.83 8.96
CA GLY A 35 4.69 6.27 8.78
C GLY A 35 5.88 6.70 7.94
N PRO A 36 5.95 7.96 7.49
CA PRO A 36 7.08 8.48 6.74
C PRO A 36 8.38 8.43 7.53
N ASN A 37 9.51 8.61 6.83
CA ASN A 37 10.81 8.75 7.48
C ASN A 37 10.81 9.97 8.39
N GLY A 38 11.43 9.84 9.57
CA GLY A 38 11.46 10.91 10.56
C GLY A 38 10.20 11.05 11.42
N SER A 39 9.17 10.20 11.25
CA SER A 39 7.94 10.30 12.06
C SER A 39 8.08 9.88 13.53
N GLY A 40 9.23 9.30 13.92
CA GLY A 40 9.51 8.92 15.32
C GLY A 40 9.46 7.41 15.61
N LYS A 41 9.28 6.54 14.60
CA LYS A 41 9.13 5.07 14.76
C LYS A 41 10.28 4.43 15.57
N THR A 42 11.53 4.58 15.14
CA THR A 42 12.69 4.06 15.87
C THR A 42 12.82 4.68 17.27
N THR A 43 12.48 5.95 17.44
CA THR A 43 12.47 6.64 18.75
C THR A 43 11.44 6.02 19.69
N LEU A 44 10.26 5.66 19.18
CA LEU A 44 9.23 4.95 19.94
C LEU A 44 9.74 3.58 20.42
N LEU A 45 10.38 2.79 19.54
CA LEU A 45 10.98 1.50 19.93
C LEU A 45 12.06 1.67 21.00
N ARG A 46 12.87 2.72 20.90
CA ARG A 46 13.89 3.07 21.91
C ARG A 46 13.28 3.52 23.25
N CYS A 47 12.10 4.14 23.24
CA CYS A 47 11.35 4.44 24.45
C CYS A 47 10.80 3.16 25.10
N ILE A 48 10.26 2.24 24.31
CA ILE A 48 9.74 0.95 24.80
C ILE A 48 10.84 0.13 25.48
N THR A 49 12.06 0.14 24.93
CA THR A 49 13.23 -0.54 25.51
C THR A 49 13.91 0.24 26.64
N ASN A 50 13.36 1.39 27.03
CA ASN A 50 13.94 2.33 28.00
C ASN A 50 15.38 2.76 27.66
N VAL A 51 15.83 2.60 26.40
CA VAL A 51 17.11 3.16 25.93
C VAL A 51 17.02 4.68 25.95
N LEU A 52 15.85 5.20 25.57
CA LEU A 52 15.45 6.57 25.76
C LEU A 52 14.35 6.62 26.83
N THR A 53 14.45 7.56 27.75
CA THR A 53 13.43 7.77 28.78
C THR A 53 12.53 8.93 28.34
N PRO A 54 11.21 8.71 28.18
CA PRO A 54 10.26 9.79 27.93
C PRO A 54 10.34 10.91 28.97
N VAL A 55 10.05 12.14 28.56
CA VAL A 55 9.96 13.29 29.47
C VAL A 55 8.61 13.31 30.19
N HIS A 56 7.56 12.87 29.48
CA HIS A 56 6.21 12.68 30.00
C HIS A 56 5.68 11.31 29.58
N GLY A 57 4.68 10.81 30.32
CA GLY A 57 4.04 9.53 30.03
C GLY A 57 4.81 8.33 30.56
N THR A 58 4.26 7.15 30.33
CA THR A 58 4.78 5.90 30.90
C THR A 58 4.73 4.73 29.93
N VAL A 59 5.77 3.91 29.95
CA VAL A 59 5.78 2.57 29.34
C VAL A 59 5.58 1.54 30.45
N LEU A 60 4.59 0.67 30.27
CA LEU A 60 4.24 -0.40 31.19
C LEU A 60 4.42 -1.76 30.51
N ILE A 61 5.10 -2.68 31.18
CA ILE A 61 5.21 -4.09 30.80
C ILE A 61 4.63 -4.91 31.95
N ASP A 62 3.62 -5.73 31.70
CA ASP A 62 2.86 -6.44 32.75
C ASP A 62 2.37 -5.52 33.88
N ARG A 63 1.92 -4.30 33.52
CA ARG A 63 1.49 -3.25 34.46
C ARG A 63 2.61 -2.70 35.36
N GLN A 64 3.86 -3.06 35.12
CA GLN A 64 5.02 -2.51 35.81
C GLN A 64 5.71 -1.46 34.94
N HIS A 65 6.09 -0.33 35.52
CA HIS A 65 6.84 0.72 34.81
C HIS A 65 8.18 0.19 34.32
N VAL A 66 8.49 0.40 33.03
CA VAL A 66 9.77 -0.05 32.44
C VAL A 66 10.98 0.57 33.14
N THR A 67 10.82 1.76 33.70
CA THR A 67 11.87 2.48 34.45
C THR A 67 12.17 1.86 35.82
N SER A 68 11.27 1.01 36.33
CA SER A 68 11.50 0.22 37.56
C SER A 68 12.26 -1.09 37.31
N LEU A 69 12.41 -1.49 36.04
CA LEU A 69 13.14 -2.69 35.65
C LEU A 69 14.62 -2.36 35.43
N THR A 70 15.48 -3.27 35.86
CA THR A 70 16.91 -3.23 35.53
C THR A 70 17.12 -3.49 34.03
N ARG A 71 18.25 -3.02 33.48
CA ARG A 71 18.64 -3.31 32.10
C ARG A 71 18.66 -4.81 31.79
N LYS A 72 19.02 -5.63 32.77
CA LYS A 72 19.02 -7.09 32.66
C LYS A 72 17.60 -7.64 32.50
N GLU A 73 16.66 -7.23 33.36
CA GLU A 73 15.27 -7.67 33.29
C GLU A 73 14.57 -7.23 31.99
N ILE A 74 14.88 -6.02 31.51
CA ILE A 74 14.42 -5.54 30.21
C ILE A 74 14.94 -6.44 29.09
N ALA A 75 16.25 -6.72 29.05
CA ALA A 75 16.86 -7.56 28.02
C ALA A 75 16.45 -9.04 28.10
N GLN A 76 15.95 -9.51 29.25
CA GLN A 76 15.33 -10.83 29.39
C GLN A 76 13.85 -10.84 28.97
N THR A 77 13.22 -9.67 28.88
CA THR A 77 11.79 -9.54 28.54
C THR A 77 11.56 -9.10 27.09
N ILE A 78 12.46 -8.27 26.54
CA ILE A 78 12.32 -7.66 25.21
C ILE A 78 13.48 -8.10 24.33
N GLY A 79 13.15 -8.74 23.21
CA GLY A 79 14.07 -9.00 22.11
C GLY A 79 13.96 -7.90 21.06
N VAL A 80 15.09 -7.47 20.51
CA VAL A 80 15.13 -6.42 19.47
C VAL A 80 15.86 -6.93 18.23
N VAL A 81 15.18 -6.83 17.09
CA VAL A 81 15.73 -7.04 15.75
C VAL A 81 15.93 -5.66 15.13
N PRO A 82 17.17 -5.12 15.12
CA PRO A 82 17.44 -3.79 14.58
C PRO A 82 17.42 -3.78 13.05
N GLN A 83 17.22 -2.59 12.47
CA GLN A 83 17.27 -2.35 11.01
C GLN A 83 18.62 -2.72 10.40
N SER A 84 19.73 -2.43 11.10
CA SER A 84 21.07 -2.81 10.67
C SER A 84 21.83 -3.52 11.79
N SER A 85 22.48 -4.61 11.40
CA SER A 85 23.39 -5.37 12.25
C SER A 85 24.76 -5.42 11.58
N HIS A 86 25.49 -4.31 11.62
CA HIS A 86 26.91 -4.32 11.27
C HIS A 86 27.66 -4.99 12.41
N ILE A 87 28.34 -6.08 12.08
CA ILE A 87 29.19 -6.82 13.00
C ILE A 87 30.60 -6.74 12.41
N ASP A 88 31.48 -5.98 13.07
CA ASP A 88 32.81 -5.65 12.55
C ASP A 88 33.83 -6.81 12.68
N PHE A 89 33.41 -7.96 13.20
CA PHE A 89 34.26 -9.11 13.49
C PHE A 89 33.72 -10.37 12.82
N ALA A 90 34.62 -11.26 12.40
CA ALA A 90 34.30 -12.54 11.78
C ALA A 90 33.77 -13.55 12.81
N PHE A 91 32.51 -13.41 13.21
CA PHE A 91 31.78 -14.37 14.03
C PHE A 91 30.99 -15.35 13.16
N THR A 92 30.82 -16.57 13.65
CA THR A 92 29.90 -17.54 13.04
C THR A 92 28.44 -17.18 13.35
N ALA A 93 27.50 -17.70 12.55
CA ALA A 93 26.08 -17.53 12.82
C ALA A 93 25.71 -18.04 14.23
N PHE A 94 26.29 -19.16 14.67
CA PHE A 94 26.06 -19.70 15.99
C PHE A 94 26.55 -18.77 17.10
N GLU A 95 27.75 -18.19 16.96
CA GLU A 95 28.30 -17.22 17.91
C GLU A 95 27.41 -15.98 18.02
N ILE A 96 26.89 -15.47 16.90
CA ILE A 96 25.93 -14.36 16.89
C ILE A 96 24.66 -14.71 17.65
N VAL A 97 24.10 -15.90 17.46
CA VAL A 97 22.89 -16.32 18.18
C VAL A 97 23.18 -16.51 19.67
N MET A 98 24.34 -17.06 20.03
CA MET A 98 24.76 -17.22 21.42
C MET A 98 24.86 -15.89 22.17
N MET A 99 25.18 -14.78 21.50
CA MET A 99 25.16 -13.44 22.12
C MET A 99 23.78 -13.08 22.70
N GLY A 100 22.69 -13.70 22.22
CA GLY A 100 21.37 -13.59 22.82
C GLY A 100 21.30 -14.08 24.27
N ARG A 101 22.22 -14.94 24.72
CA ARG A 101 22.25 -15.43 26.11
C ARG A 101 22.91 -14.48 27.10
N THR A 102 23.54 -13.40 26.63
CA THR A 102 24.24 -12.41 27.47
C THR A 102 23.42 -11.94 28.69
N PRO A 103 22.11 -11.63 28.59
CA PRO A 103 21.31 -11.20 29.75
C PRO A 103 21.08 -12.29 30.81
N HIS A 104 21.28 -13.56 30.47
CA HIS A 104 21.06 -14.70 31.37
C HIS A 104 22.36 -15.19 32.04
N ILE A 105 23.51 -14.89 31.45
CA ILE A 105 24.82 -15.26 31.96
C ILE A 105 25.27 -14.21 33.00
N SER A 106 25.78 -14.68 34.14
CA SER A 106 26.33 -13.77 35.16
C SER A 106 27.61 -13.11 34.66
N ARG A 107 27.99 -11.94 35.20
CA ARG A 107 29.15 -11.15 34.72
C ARG A 107 30.48 -11.93 34.66
N PHE A 108 30.63 -12.95 35.50
CA PHE A 108 31.80 -13.86 35.53
C PHE A 108 31.42 -15.32 35.23
N GLY A 109 30.19 -15.54 34.78
CA GLY A 109 29.68 -16.83 34.38
C GLY A 109 30.19 -17.21 33.00
N ARG A 110 30.07 -18.49 32.69
CA ARG A 110 30.28 -19.04 31.35
C ARG A 110 28.96 -19.58 30.83
N GLU A 111 28.87 -19.73 29.53
CA GLU A 111 27.78 -20.40 28.84
C GLU A 111 27.60 -21.81 29.41
N SER A 112 26.37 -22.14 29.80
CA SER A 112 25.99 -23.48 30.24
C SER A 112 25.55 -24.35 29.07
N VAL A 113 25.51 -25.67 29.24
CA VAL A 113 24.95 -26.59 28.23
C VAL A 113 23.54 -26.18 27.81
N THR A 114 22.73 -25.71 28.77
CA THR A 114 21.37 -25.21 28.51
C THR A 114 21.37 -23.96 27.63
N ASP A 115 22.36 -23.07 27.74
CA ASP A 115 22.47 -21.89 26.87
C ASP A 115 22.74 -22.30 25.41
N TYR A 116 23.60 -23.30 25.19
CA TYR A 116 23.83 -23.87 23.85
C TYR A 116 22.58 -24.54 23.29
N GLU A 117 21.82 -25.26 24.10
CA GLU A 117 20.55 -25.89 23.69
C GLU A 117 19.50 -24.84 23.30
N ILE A 118 19.37 -23.76 24.06
CA ILE A 118 18.46 -22.65 23.75
C ILE A 118 18.85 -21.98 22.44
N ALA A 119 20.14 -21.72 22.21
CA ALA A 119 20.62 -21.14 20.96
C ALA A 119 20.34 -22.05 19.76
N ARG A 120 20.59 -23.36 19.88
CA ARG A 120 20.25 -24.32 18.82
C ARG A 120 18.76 -24.36 18.53
N ASN A 121 17.92 -24.36 19.56
CA ASN A 121 16.46 -24.33 19.38
C ASN A 121 16.01 -23.03 18.69
N ALA A 122 16.58 -21.88 19.06
CA ALA A 122 16.30 -20.61 18.38
C ALA A 122 16.69 -20.67 16.89
N MET A 123 17.85 -21.25 16.56
CA MET A 123 18.25 -21.47 15.17
C MET A 123 17.38 -22.48 14.43
N GLN A 124 16.81 -23.47 15.11
CA GLN A 124 15.86 -24.41 14.49
C GLN A 124 14.55 -23.71 14.15
N LYS A 125 14.01 -22.90 15.07
CA LYS A 125 12.77 -22.14 14.85
C LYS A 125 12.88 -21.18 13.68
N THR A 126 14.05 -20.56 13.48
CA THR A 126 14.30 -19.69 12.33
C THR A 126 14.95 -20.41 11.16
N ASP A 127 15.03 -21.74 11.18
CA ASP A 127 15.67 -22.60 10.17
C ASP A 127 17.04 -22.08 9.67
N THR A 128 17.87 -21.67 10.63
CA THR A 128 19.25 -21.23 10.44
C THR A 128 20.27 -22.21 11.01
N LEU A 129 19.85 -23.33 11.62
CA LEU A 129 20.78 -24.28 12.26
C LEU A 129 21.83 -24.82 11.27
N HIS A 130 21.45 -25.03 10.02
CA HIS A 130 22.35 -25.48 8.95
C HIS A 130 23.44 -24.45 8.57
N LEU A 131 23.29 -23.19 9.03
CA LEU A 131 24.23 -22.09 8.83
C LEU A 131 25.16 -21.87 10.04
N SER A 132 24.99 -22.64 11.12
CA SER A 132 25.64 -22.41 12.42
C SER A 132 27.14 -22.15 12.34
N ASP A 133 27.87 -22.93 11.54
CA ASP A 133 29.33 -22.83 11.41
C ASP A 133 29.81 -21.81 10.36
N ARG A 134 28.90 -21.25 9.54
CA ARG A 134 29.25 -20.27 8.51
C ARG A 134 29.53 -18.91 9.15
N LEU A 135 30.48 -18.16 8.57
CA LEU A 135 30.72 -16.79 8.99
C LEU A 135 29.52 -15.93 8.65
N PHE A 136 29.14 -15.04 9.57
CA PHE A 136 27.96 -14.19 9.39
C PHE A 136 28.04 -13.37 8.10
N ASP A 137 29.22 -12.87 7.74
CA ASP A 137 29.41 -12.05 6.54
C ASP A 137 29.22 -12.80 5.22
N GLU A 138 29.37 -14.13 5.22
CA GLU A 138 29.18 -14.99 4.05
C GLU A 138 27.70 -15.29 3.77
N LEU A 139 26.81 -14.95 4.70
CA LEU A 139 25.37 -15.18 4.58
C LEU A 139 24.72 -14.13 3.66
N SER A 140 23.69 -14.56 2.93
CA SER A 140 22.78 -13.68 2.19
C SER A 140 22.00 -12.76 3.14
N GLY A 141 21.39 -11.70 2.60
CA GLY A 141 20.60 -10.76 3.41
C GLY A 141 19.48 -11.43 4.21
N GLY A 142 18.73 -12.34 3.58
CA GLY A 142 17.66 -13.10 4.24
C GLY A 142 18.18 -14.04 5.33
N GLU A 143 19.27 -14.78 5.05
CA GLU A 143 19.92 -15.64 6.03
C GLU A 143 20.44 -14.84 7.23
N LYS A 144 21.11 -13.70 7.00
CA LYS A 144 21.55 -12.78 8.06
C LYS A 144 20.37 -12.35 8.93
N GLN A 145 19.27 -11.96 8.30
CA GLN A 145 18.08 -11.51 9.03
C GLN A 145 17.51 -12.62 9.92
N ARG A 146 17.39 -13.85 9.42
CA ARG A 146 16.91 -15.01 10.21
C ARG A 146 17.85 -15.35 11.37
N VAL A 147 19.16 -15.15 11.21
CA VAL A 147 20.15 -15.31 12.29
C VAL A 147 19.99 -14.22 13.35
N ILE A 148 19.71 -12.97 12.95
CA ILE A 148 19.43 -11.88 13.91
C ILE A 148 18.10 -12.11 14.65
N VAL A 149 17.07 -12.63 13.98
CA VAL A 149 15.82 -13.07 14.61
C VAL A 149 16.10 -14.21 15.60
N ALA A 150 16.89 -15.22 15.23
CA ALA A 150 17.29 -16.30 16.13
C ALA A 150 18.01 -15.76 17.37
N ARG A 151 18.93 -14.80 17.21
CA ARG A 151 19.61 -14.14 18.33
C ARG A 151 18.62 -13.47 19.27
N ALA A 152 17.61 -12.76 18.74
CA ALA A 152 16.57 -12.16 19.55
C ALA A 152 15.72 -13.22 20.28
N LEU A 153 15.35 -14.32 19.62
CA LEU A 153 14.61 -15.43 20.24
C LEU A 153 15.41 -16.22 21.27
N CYS A 154 16.73 -16.28 21.09
CA CYS A 154 17.66 -16.90 22.04
C CYS A 154 17.61 -16.21 23.42
N GLN A 155 17.23 -14.93 23.48
CA GLN A 155 16.95 -14.23 24.75
C GLN A 155 15.72 -14.76 25.49
N GLN A 156 14.88 -15.56 24.82
CA GLN A 156 13.56 -16.00 25.28
C GLN A 156 12.65 -14.82 25.67
N PRO A 157 12.46 -13.84 24.77
CA PRO A 157 11.71 -12.64 25.07
C PRO A 157 10.20 -12.92 25.14
N ARG A 158 9.48 -12.04 25.84
CA ARG A 158 8.01 -11.99 25.83
C ARG A 158 7.47 -10.92 24.89
N ILE A 159 8.31 -9.93 24.56
CA ILE A 159 8.05 -8.88 23.58
C ILE A 159 9.15 -8.93 22.52
N LEU A 160 8.78 -9.01 21.25
CA LEU A 160 9.70 -8.89 20.13
C LEU A 160 9.46 -7.55 19.42
N LEU A 161 10.50 -6.72 19.38
CA LEU A 161 10.50 -5.47 18.63
C LEU A 161 11.30 -5.66 17.35
N LEU A 162 10.71 -5.35 16.20
CA LEU A 162 11.39 -5.40 14.92
C LEU A 162 11.42 -4.00 14.31
N ASP A 163 12.62 -3.49 14.03
CA ASP A 163 12.80 -2.20 13.37
C ASP A 163 13.13 -2.46 11.90
N GLU A 164 12.11 -2.39 11.04
CA GLU A 164 12.22 -2.60 9.58
C GLU A 164 12.87 -3.95 9.20
N PRO A 165 12.34 -5.09 9.70
CA PRO A 165 12.98 -6.39 9.56
C PRO A 165 13.03 -6.94 8.13
N THR A 166 12.33 -6.28 7.20
CA THR A 166 12.17 -6.70 5.80
C THR A 166 12.90 -5.80 4.82
N ILE A 167 13.61 -4.78 5.32
CA ILE A 167 14.37 -3.86 4.47
C ILE A 167 15.51 -4.60 3.75
N HIS A 168 15.75 -4.27 2.49
CA HIS A 168 16.76 -4.90 1.63
C HIS A 168 16.55 -6.39 1.32
N LEU A 169 15.40 -6.98 1.69
CA LEU A 169 15.04 -8.34 1.32
C LEU A 169 14.19 -8.36 0.04
N ASP A 170 14.34 -9.41 -0.76
CA ASP A 170 13.41 -9.70 -1.86
C ASP A 170 12.03 -10.10 -1.33
N MET A 171 11.03 -10.06 -2.19
CA MET A 171 9.64 -10.33 -1.80
C MET A 171 9.48 -11.70 -1.13
N GLY A 172 10.13 -12.75 -1.62
CA GLY A 172 10.03 -14.09 -1.02
C GLY A 172 10.54 -14.11 0.43
N CYS A 173 11.74 -13.57 0.65
CA CYS A 173 12.34 -13.49 1.98
C CYS A 173 11.51 -12.62 2.95
N GLN A 174 10.88 -11.54 2.46
CA GLN A 174 10.01 -10.71 3.29
C GLN A 174 8.81 -11.50 3.83
N PHE A 175 8.16 -12.28 2.96
CA PHE A 175 7.04 -13.15 3.34
C PHE A 175 7.48 -14.22 4.35
N GLU A 176 8.58 -14.93 4.08
CA GLU A 176 9.11 -15.96 5.00
C GLU A 176 9.42 -15.41 6.40
N ILE A 177 10.00 -14.21 6.49
CA ILE A 177 10.26 -13.54 7.78
C ILE A 177 8.95 -13.20 8.50
N MET A 178 7.97 -12.66 7.78
CA MET A 178 6.70 -12.27 8.40
C MET A 178 5.83 -13.48 8.79
N ASP A 179 5.88 -14.58 8.02
CA ASP A 179 5.28 -15.87 8.38
C ASP A 179 5.89 -16.40 9.67
N LEU A 180 7.22 -16.45 9.75
CA LEU A 180 7.94 -16.82 10.97
C LEU A 180 7.52 -15.96 12.17
N VAL A 181 7.46 -14.64 12.00
CA VAL A 181 7.04 -13.73 13.07
C VAL A 181 5.58 -13.99 13.49
N LYS A 182 4.68 -14.29 12.55
CA LYS A 182 3.28 -14.64 12.85
C LYS A 182 3.17 -15.97 13.60
N GLU A 183 3.93 -16.97 13.20
CA GLU A 183 4.00 -18.26 13.90
C GLU A 183 4.50 -18.08 15.33
N LEU A 184 5.61 -17.36 15.52
CA LEU A 184 6.17 -17.08 16.85
C LEU A 184 5.18 -16.30 17.73
N CYS A 185 4.51 -15.29 17.17
CA CYS A 185 3.50 -14.50 17.86
C CYS A 185 2.36 -15.38 18.37
N THR A 186 1.82 -16.25 17.51
CA THR A 186 0.63 -17.05 17.81
C THR A 186 0.93 -18.27 18.67
N GLN A 187 2.02 -18.99 18.40
CA GLN A 187 2.37 -20.21 19.12
C GLN A 187 2.96 -19.94 20.51
N GLU A 188 3.68 -18.82 20.68
CA GLU A 188 4.38 -18.50 21.94
C GLU A 188 3.67 -17.42 22.77
N ASP A 189 2.47 -16.99 22.36
CA ASP A 189 1.68 -15.91 23.01
C ASP A 189 2.52 -14.63 23.20
N MET A 190 3.41 -14.37 22.23
CA MET A 190 4.38 -13.27 22.25
C MET A 190 3.70 -11.96 21.82
N VAL A 191 4.17 -10.83 22.33
CA VAL A 191 3.81 -9.52 21.80
C VAL A 191 4.80 -9.11 20.74
N VAL A 192 4.32 -8.71 19.58
CA VAL A 192 5.17 -8.22 18.50
C VAL A 192 4.85 -6.76 18.19
N VAL A 193 5.88 -5.93 18.14
CA VAL A 193 5.79 -4.57 17.57
C VAL A 193 6.78 -4.48 16.44
N THR A 194 6.29 -4.28 15.22
CA THR A 194 7.12 -4.23 14.01
C THR A 194 6.98 -2.89 13.32
N VAL A 195 8.11 -2.27 12.97
CA VAL A 195 8.15 -1.11 12.08
C VAL A 195 8.25 -1.62 10.65
N LEU A 196 7.33 -1.19 9.79
CA LEU A 196 7.28 -1.61 8.40
C LEU A 196 7.16 -0.38 7.49
N HIS A 197 7.53 -0.54 6.22
CA HIS A 197 7.33 0.47 5.17
C HIS A 197 6.24 0.09 4.18
N ASP A 198 6.02 -1.21 3.97
CA ASP A 198 5.04 -1.72 3.03
C ASP A 198 3.66 -1.84 3.71
N LEU A 199 2.74 -0.97 3.28
CA LEU A 199 1.36 -0.94 3.77
C LEU A 199 0.60 -2.25 3.50
N ASN A 200 0.85 -2.90 2.36
CA ASN A 200 0.20 -4.16 1.98
C ASN A 200 0.70 -5.31 2.85
N LEU A 201 2.01 -5.35 3.13
CA LEU A 201 2.58 -6.37 4.01
C LEU A 201 2.00 -6.25 5.43
N ALA A 202 1.89 -5.04 5.99
CA ALA A 202 1.25 -4.90 7.29
C ALA A 202 -0.25 -5.17 7.27
N ALA A 203 -0.94 -4.81 6.20
CA ALA A 203 -2.35 -5.14 6.03
C ALA A 203 -2.61 -6.66 6.15
N GLN A 204 -1.65 -7.47 5.70
CA GLN A 204 -1.73 -8.92 5.71
C GLN A 204 -1.33 -9.56 7.05
N TYR A 205 -0.30 -9.04 7.72
CA TYR A 205 0.32 -9.70 8.88
C TYR A 205 -0.05 -9.10 10.25
N CYS A 206 -0.34 -7.80 10.30
CA CYS A 206 -0.57 -7.08 11.55
C CYS A 206 -2.03 -7.19 12.00
N ASP A 207 -2.23 -7.43 13.29
CA ASP A 207 -3.57 -7.45 13.89
C ASP A 207 -4.08 -6.02 14.12
N ASN A 208 -3.17 -5.10 14.48
CA ASN A 208 -3.42 -3.66 14.56
C ASN A 208 -2.28 -2.89 13.88
N ILE A 209 -2.59 -1.69 13.38
CA ILE A 209 -1.66 -0.77 12.74
C ILE A 209 -1.76 0.59 13.42
N ILE A 210 -0.63 1.26 13.57
CA ILE A 210 -0.51 2.68 13.92
C ILE A 210 0.09 3.42 12.72
N LEU A 211 -0.59 4.44 12.22
CA LEU A 211 -0.02 5.44 11.33
C LEU A 211 0.53 6.59 12.17
N LEU A 212 1.85 6.75 12.16
CA LEU A 212 2.60 7.75 12.89
C LEU A 212 3.10 8.81 11.90
N ASP A 213 2.73 10.07 12.10
CA ASP A 213 3.25 11.21 11.35
C ASP A 213 3.65 12.34 12.29
N SER A 214 4.81 12.93 12.03
CA SER A 214 5.35 14.07 12.78
C SER A 214 5.26 13.91 14.31
N GLY A 215 5.53 12.69 14.80
CA GLY A 215 5.51 12.36 16.22
C GLY A 215 4.12 12.14 16.84
N THR A 216 3.04 12.10 16.05
CA THR A 216 1.67 11.90 16.51
C THR A 216 1.01 10.70 15.83
N ILE A 217 0.08 10.04 16.54
CA ILE A 217 -0.76 8.99 15.94
C ILE A 217 -1.85 9.65 15.09
N VAL A 218 -1.79 9.46 13.78
CA VAL A 218 -2.84 9.90 12.84
C VAL A 218 -4.06 8.98 12.94
N SER A 219 -3.82 7.67 13.02
CA SER A 219 -4.86 6.66 13.19
C SER A 219 -4.27 5.37 13.76
N ALA A 220 -5.06 4.64 14.56
CA ALA A 220 -4.67 3.37 15.16
C ALA A 220 -5.85 2.39 15.24
N GLY A 221 -5.58 1.09 15.05
CA GLY A 221 -6.58 0.02 15.12
C GLY A 221 -6.40 -1.04 14.03
N PRO A 222 -7.44 -1.84 13.73
CA PRO A 222 -7.36 -2.90 12.73
C PRO A 222 -7.03 -2.33 11.33
N PRO A 223 -6.31 -3.07 10.47
CA PRO A 223 -5.90 -2.59 9.15
C PRO A 223 -7.02 -1.98 8.31
N ASN A 224 -8.21 -2.59 8.30
CA ASN A 224 -9.39 -2.11 7.57
C ASN A 224 -9.87 -0.72 7.98
N ASN A 225 -9.62 -0.31 9.23
CA ASN A 225 -10.06 0.99 9.75
C ASN A 225 -8.96 2.06 9.62
N VAL A 226 -7.70 1.62 9.54
CA VAL A 226 -6.54 2.50 9.55
C VAL A 226 -6.07 2.81 8.12
N LEU A 227 -6.00 1.81 7.25
CA LEU A 227 -5.48 1.93 5.89
C LEU A 227 -6.56 2.42 4.91
N THR A 228 -7.08 3.62 5.15
CA THR A 228 -8.05 4.30 4.27
C THR A 228 -7.36 5.33 3.37
N PRO A 229 -7.94 5.70 2.22
CA PRO A 229 -7.40 6.75 1.36
C PRO A 229 -7.15 8.06 2.11
N GLU A 230 -8.04 8.46 3.01
CA GLU A 230 -7.94 9.71 3.77
C GLU A 230 -6.77 9.69 4.76
N ASN A 231 -6.61 8.58 5.49
CA ASN A 231 -5.55 8.44 6.48
C ASN A 231 -4.18 8.34 5.82
N ILE A 232 -4.08 7.59 4.72
CA ILE A 232 -2.84 7.46 3.95
C ILE A 232 -2.46 8.80 3.33
N ARG A 233 -3.42 9.55 2.76
CA ARG A 233 -3.17 10.90 2.25
C ARG A 233 -2.66 11.85 3.33
N LYS A 234 -3.27 11.85 4.52
CA LYS A 234 -2.82 12.67 5.65
C LYS A 234 -1.40 12.32 6.11
N THR A 235 -1.03 11.04 6.06
CA THR A 235 0.23 10.52 6.60
C THR A 235 1.40 10.62 5.61
N TYR A 236 1.14 10.44 4.32
CA TYR A 236 2.19 10.28 3.29
C TYR A 236 2.11 11.32 2.16
N ASP A 237 1.09 12.18 2.14
CA ASP A 237 0.83 13.15 1.06
C ASP A 237 0.75 12.51 -0.34
N ILE A 238 0.13 11.33 -0.43
CA ILE A 238 -0.09 10.59 -1.68
C ILE A 238 -1.56 10.22 -1.86
N HIS A 239 -1.95 10.03 -3.11
CA HIS A 239 -3.25 9.46 -3.48
C HIS A 239 -3.13 7.95 -3.66
N VAL A 240 -4.09 7.23 -3.10
CA VAL A 240 -4.13 5.77 -3.16
C VAL A 240 -5.54 5.26 -3.44
N LEU A 241 -5.62 4.17 -4.19
CA LEU A 241 -6.78 3.31 -4.25
C LEU A 241 -6.65 2.25 -3.15
N VAL A 242 -7.72 2.03 -2.41
CA VAL A 242 -7.79 0.96 -1.40
C VAL A 242 -8.86 -0.03 -1.84
N GLY A 243 -8.42 -1.20 -2.29
CA GLY A 243 -9.28 -2.35 -2.58
C GLY A 243 -9.22 -3.40 -1.47
N ARG A 244 -9.86 -4.54 -1.72
CA ARG A 244 -9.73 -5.75 -0.89
C ARG A 244 -9.04 -6.83 -1.70
N HIS A 245 -8.03 -7.46 -1.11
CA HIS A 245 -7.37 -8.59 -1.73
C HIS A 245 -8.32 -9.80 -1.76
N PRO A 246 -8.56 -10.46 -2.91
CA PRO A 246 -9.63 -11.45 -3.06
C PRO A 246 -9.41 -12.73 -2.25
N LEU A 247 -8.16 -13.10 -1.95
CA LEU A 247 -7.84 -14.33 -1.23
C LEU A 247 -7.76 -14.13 0.29
N THR A 248 -7.31 -12.96 0.73
CA THR A 248 -7.02 -12.70 2.15
C THR A 248 -8.03 -11.75 2.79
N ASN A 249 -8.84 -11.06 1.97
CA ASN A 249 -9.76 -10.00 2.37
C ASN A 249 -9.08 -8.81 3.10
N ALA A 250 -7.74 -8.75 3.08
CA ALA A 250 -6.96 -7.66 3.62
C ALA A 250 -7.06 -6.42 2.71
N PRO A 251 -6.91 -5.20 3.25
CA PRO A 251 -6.74 -4.00 2.45
C PRO A 251 -5.60 -4.15 1.45
N PHE A 252 -5.83 -3.73 0.21
CA PHE A 252 -4.80 -3.66 -0.84
C PHE A 252 -4.70 -2.24 -1.37
N ILE A 253 -3.50 -1.66 -1.25
CA ILE A 253 -3.23 -0.24 -1.47
C ILE A 253 -2.39 -0.09 -2.73
N THR A 254 -2.91 0.71 -3.67
CA THR A 254 -2.21 1.06 -4.92
C THR A 254 -2.08 2.59 -5.03
N PRO A 255 -0.86 3.15 -5.01
CA PRO A 255 -0.66 4.58 -5.19
C PRO A 255 -0.90 5.01 -6.63
N TYR A 256 -1.44 6.22 -6.81
CA TYR A 256 -1.60 6.86 -8.11
C TYR A 256 -1.30 8.35 -8.03
N LYS A 257 -0.99 8.97 -9.18
CA LYS A 257 -0.78 10.43 -9.26
C LYS A 257 -2.06 11.09 -9.74
N LEU A 258 -2.53 12.09 -9.01
CA LEU A 258 -3.47 13.04 -9.57
C LEU A 258 -2.75 13.97 -10.57
N PRO A 259 -3.47 14.47 -11.57
CA PRO A 259 -2.92 15.46 -12.49
C PRO A 259 -2.67 16.80 -11.82
N LYS A 260 -1.79 17.61 -12.40
CA LYS A 260 -1.53 18.98 -11.95
C LYS A 260 -2.24 20.00 -12.82
N MET A 261 -3.17 20.78 -12.26
CA MET A 261 -3.88 21.92 -12.87
C MET A 261 -4.50 21.69 -14.26
N GLU A 262 -5.82 21.69 -14.31
CA GLU A 262 -6.60 21.55 -15.54
C GLU A 262 -6.21 22.59 -16.60
N LYS A 263 -5.74 22.11 -17.76
CA LYS A 263 -5.71 22.80 -19.03
C LYS A 263 -7.13 23.22 -19.37
N ALA A 264 -7.26 24.38 -20.02
CA ALA A 264 -8.55 24.95 -20.42
C ALA A 264 -9.31 24.13 -21.47
N ILE A 265 -8.71 23.07 -22.03
CA ILE A 265 -9.32 22.22 -23.05
C ILE A 265 -10.13 21.11 -22.37
N THR A 266 -11.41 21.02 -22.75
CA THR A 266 -12.35 20.01 -22.27
C THR A 266 -12.49 18.90 -23.30
N ILE A 267 -12.28 17.65 -22.88
CA ILE A 267 -12.37 16.47 -23.73
C ILE A 267 -13.52 15.60 -23.26
N HIS A 268 -14.44 15.26 -24.15
CA HIS A 268 -15.50 14.29 -23.88
C HIS A 268 -15.09 12.93 -24.41
N VAL A 269 -15.05 11.93 -23.53
CA VAL A 269 -14.70 10.56 -23.88
C VAL A 269 -15.96 9.72 -23.99
N VAL A 270 -16.21 9.20 -25.19
CA VAL A 270 -17.26 8.24 -25.47
C VAL A 270 -16.62 6.86 -25.49
N CYS A 271 -16.89 6.07 -24.44
CA CYS A 271 -16.25 4.78 -24.21
C CYS A 271 -17.22 3.72 -23.67
N GLY A 272 -16.69 2.53 -23.42
CA GLY A 272 -17.41 1.42 -22.80
C GLY A 272 -16.53 0.18 -22.67
N GLY A 273 -16.92 -0.75 -21.79
CA GLY A 273 -16.26 -2.05 -21.63
C GLY A 273 -14.82 -1.97 -21.14
N GLY A 274 -14.44 -0.90 -20.45
CA GLY A 274 -13.08 -0.67 -19.95
C GLY A 274 -12.12 -0.01 -20.95
N SER A 275 -12.56 0.27 -22.17
CA SER A 275 -11.72 0.86 -23.23
C SER A 275 -11.30 2.31 -22.94
N GLY A 276 -12.10 3.03 -22.15
CA GLY A 276 -11.87 4.44 -21.81
C GLY A 276 -10.95 4.64 -20.61
N SER A 277 -10.82 3.64 -19.75
CA SER A 277 -10.17 3.75 -18.45
C SER A 277 -8.72 4.22 -18.58
N HIS A 278 -7.97 3.62 -19.51
CA HIS A 278 -6.58 4.01 -19.75
C HIS A 278 -6.46 5.41 -20.37
N LEU A 279 -7.31 5.73 -21.35
CA LEU A 279 -7.32 7.04 -22.00
C LEU A 279 -7.68 8.15 -21.01
N MET A 280 -8.73 7.98 -20.21
CA MET A 280 -9.14 8.93 -19.18
C MET A 280 -8.02 9.15 -18.17
N SER A 281 -7.33 8.10 -17.75
CA SER A 281 -6.17 8.21 -16.86
C SER A 281 -5.03 9.02 -17.47
N LEU A 282 -4.70 8.80 -18.76
CA LEU A 282 -3.64 9.55 -19.46
C LEU A 282 -4.00 11.01 -19.73
N LEU A 283 -5.23 11.27 -20.18
CA LEU A 283 -5.75 12.62 -20.38
C LEU A 283 -5.81 13.37 -19.06
N SER A 284 -6.25 12.67 -18.01
CA SER A 284 -6.31 13.21 -16.66
C SER A 284 -4.88 13.57 -16.31
N TYR A 285 -3.90 12.65 -16.35
CA TYR A 285 -2.49 12.93 -16.03
C TYR A 285 -1.86 14.11 -16.79
N LYS A 286 -2.24 14.32 -18.06
CA LYS A 286 -1.84 15.48 -18.89
C LYS A 286 -2.63 16.78 -18.58
N SER A 287 -3.47 16.69 -17.56
CA SER A 287 -4.30 17.72 -16.98
C SER A 287 -5.37 18.26 -17.91
N PHE A 288 -5.96 17.47 -18.78
CA PHE A 288 -7.15 17.94 -19.52
C PHE A 288 -8.39 17.91 -18.63
N THR A 289 -9.34 18.81 -18.86
CA THR A 289 -10.68 18.70 -18.27
C THR A 289 -11.41 17.59 -19.00
N ILE A 290 -11.98 16.61 -18.29
CA ILE A 290 -12.58 15.43 -18.93
C ILE A 290 -14.04 15.31 -18.51
N THR A 291 -14.86 14.91 -19.46
CA THR A 291 -16.21 14.40 -19.22
C THR A 291 -16.38 13.06 -19.92
N ALA A 292 -17.27 12.19 -19.46
CA ALA A 292 -17.51 10.90 -20.08
C ALA A 292 -18.99 10.52 -20.09
N GLY A 293 -19.41 9.73 -21.06
CA GLY A 293 -20.76 9.18 -21.09
C GLY A 293 -21.23 8.70 -22.46
N VAL A 294 -22.31 7.93 -22.52
CA VAL A 294 -23.06 7.33 -21.39
C VAL A 294 -22.42 5.99 -21.01
N LEU A 295 -22.15 5.77 -19.72
CA LEU A 295 -21.50 4.56 -19.20
C LEU A 295 -22.42 3.78 -18.25
N ASN A 296 -22.37 2.45 -18.31
CA ASN A 296 -23.09 1.63 -17.33
C ASN A 296 -22.48 1.84 -15.93
N VAL A 297 -23.32 2.02 -14.92
CA VAL A 297 -22.87 2.06 -13.52
C VAL A 297 -22.20 0.71 -13.18
N LEU A 298 -21.11 0.72 -12.40
CA LEU A 298 -20.26 -0.45 -12.10
C LEU A 298 -19.41 -0.96 -13.27
N ASP A 299 -19.47 -0.35 -14.46
CA ASP A 299 -18.49 -0.63 -15.51
C ASP A 299 -17.11 -0.06 -15.12
N SER A 300 -16.04 -0.72 -15.56
CA SER A 300 -14.65 -0.29 -15.31
C SER A 300 -14.41 1.17 -15.71
N ASP A 301 -15.01 1.64 -16.81
CA ASP A 301 -14.89 3.02 -17.25
C ASP A 301 -15.63 3.99 -16.32
N PHE A 302 -16.81 3.59 -15.81
CA PHE A 302 -17.58 4.41 -14.86
C PHE A 302 -16.85 4.52 -13.51
N GLU A 303 -16.33 3.42 -13.00
CA GLU A 303 -15.54 3.39 -11.76
C GLU A 303 -14.26 4.22 -11.89
N THR A 304 -13.60 4.15 -13.06
CA THR A 304 -12.42 4.98 -13.35
C THR A 304 -12.79 6.46 -13.39
N ALA A 305 -13.90 6.83 -14.04
CA ALA A 305 -14.37 8.22 -14.08
C ALA A 305 -14.68 8.74 -12.67
N LYS A 306 -15.35 7.95 -11.81
CA LYS A 306 -15.59 8.32 -10.41
C LYS A 306 -14.30 8.48 -9.62
N THR A 307 -13.35 7.55 -9.78
CA THR A 307 -12.04 7.59 -9.12
C THR A 307 -11.23 8.83 -9.48
N LEU A 308 -11.29 9.24 -10.75
CA LEU A 308 -10.59 10.42 -11.27
C LEU A 308 -11.39 11.73 -11.06
N ASN A 309 -12.56 11.66 -10.39
CA ASN A 309 -13.48 12.79 -10.18
C ASN A 309 -13.90 13.47 -11.50
N ILE A 310 -14.10 12.67 -12.55
CA ILE A 310 -14.57 13.08 -13.87
C ILE A 310 -16.11 13.18 -13.86
N GLU A 311 -16.65 14.25 -14.46
CA GLU A 311 -18.11 14.39 -14.65
C GLU A 311 -18.58 13.33 -15.67
N VAL A 312 -19.41 12.40 -15.21
CA VAL A 312 -19.82 11.22 -15.99
C VAL A 312 -21.33 11.02 -15.95
N VAL A 313 -21.93 10.74 -17.11
CA VAL A 313 -23.33 10.30 -17.22
C VAL A 313 -23.39 8.78 -17.08
N GLY A 314 -24.06 8.32 -16.02
CA GLY A 314 -24.26 6.91 -15.72
C GLY A 314 -25.63 6.40 -16.19
N GLU A 315 -25.70 5.14 -16.60
CA GLU A 315 -26.94 4.45 -16.94
C GLU A 315 -27.01 3.09 -16.24
N ILE A 316 -28.22 2.58 -16.05
CA ILE A 316 -28.45 1.28 -15.39
C ILE A 316 -27.85 0.16 -16.24
N PRO A 317 -27.10 -0.80 -15.65
CA PRO A 317 -26.51 -1.92 -16.39
C PRO A 317 -27.52 -2.69 -17.23
N PHE A 318 -27.09 -3.13 -18.42
CA PHE A 318 -27.87 -3.94 -19.36
C PHE A 318 -29.17 -3.28 -19.86
N SER A 319 -29.29 -1.97 -19.73
CA SER A 319 -30.40 -1.19 -20.27
C SER A 319 -29.99 -0.42 -21.52
N GLN A 320 -30.97 0.03 -22.30
CA GLN A 320 -30.73 0.99 -23.38
C GLN A 320 -30.53 2.38 -22.78
N ILE A 321 -29.71 3.21 -23.43
CA ILE A 321 -29.52 4.60 -23.02
C ILE A 321 -30.87 5.34 -23.06
N SER A 322 -31.32 5.78 -21.89
CA SER A 322 -32.56 6.52 -21.71
C SER A 322 -32.49 7.90 -22.37
N GLU A 323 -33.64 8.49 -22.69
CA GLU A 323 -33.70 9.85 -23.26
C GLU A 323 -33.12 10.91 -22.30
N GLU A 324 -33.23 10.67 -21.00
CA GLU A 324 -32.67 11.54 -19.97
C GLU A 324 -31.14 11.49 -19.98
N SER A 325 -30.55 10.29 -19.92
CA SER A 325 -29.09 10.08 -20.04
C SER A 325 -28.54 10.63 -21.35
N GLU A 326 -29.24 10.40 -22.47
CA GLU A 326 -28.87 10.93 -23.77
C GLU A 326 -28.82 12.47 -23.76
N LYS A 327 -29.83 13.12 -23.19
CA LYS A 327 -29.89 14.59 -23.10
C LYS A 327 -28.77 15.15 -22.23
N MET A 328 -28.53 14.54 -21.07
CA MET A 328 -27.42 14.93 -20.19
C MET A 328 -26.07 14.80 -20.90
N ASN A 329 -25.87 13.70 -21.64
CA ASN A 329 -24.61 13.47 -22.36
C ASN A 329 -24.39 14.48 -23.50
N ILE A 330 -25.45 14.82 -24.24
CA ILE A 330 -25.40 15.87 -25.27
C ILE A 330 -24.99 17.22 -24.66
N ASP A 331 -25.44 17.53 -23.44
CA ASP A 331 -25.07 18.78 -22.77
C ASP A 331 -23.59 18.81 -22.34
N LEU A 332 -22.98 17.65 -22.03
CA LEU A 332 -21.52 17.54 -21.82
C LEU A 332 -20.75 17.68 -23.14
N VAL A 333 -21.21 17.02 -24.21
CA VAL A 333 -20.61 17.13 -25.56
C VAL A 333 -20.58 18.57 -26.05
N LYS A 334 -21.63 19.37 -25.80
CA LYS A 334 -21.66 20.79 -26.17
C LYS A 334 -20.56 21.61 -25.48
N LYS A 335 -20.25 21.28 -24.22
CA LYS A 335 -19.21 21.96 -23.42
C LYS A 335 -17.79 21.52 -23.80
N ALA A 336 -17.63 20.35 -24.41
CA ALA A 336 -16.32 19.83 -24.80
C ALA A 336 -15.78 20.49 -26.08
N ASP A 337 -14.46 20.63 -26.15
CA ASP A 337 -13.74 21.12 -27.32
C ASP A 337 -13.43 19.98 -28.29
N ILE A 338 -13.06 18.82 -27.72
CA ILE A 338 -12.68 17.61 -28.47
C ILE A 338 -13.51 16.43 -27.97
N ILE A 339 -14.00 15.62 -28.90
CA ILE A 339 -14.68 14.35 -28.61
C ILE A 339 -13.76 13.21 -29.02
N VAL A 340 -13.57 12.24 -28.13
CA VAL A 340 -12.79 11.03 -28.40
C VAL A 340 -13.69 9.81 -28.26
N LEU A 341 -13.88 9.08 -29.36
CA LEU A 341 -14.58 7.79 -29.38
C LEU A 341 -13.53 6.68 -29.25
N THR A 342 -13.60 5.90 -28.17
CA THR A 342 -12.69 4.76 -27.98
C THR A 342 -13.19 3.52 -28.72
N ASP A 343 -12.31 2.53 -28.84
CA ASP A 343 -12.63 1.27 -29.52
C ASP A 343 -13.29 0.31 -28.52
N PHE A 344 -14.62 0.17 -28.58
CA PHE A 344 -15.38 -0.72 -27.70
C PHE A 344 -16.50 -1.47 -28.45
N PRO A 345 -16.94 -2.63 -27.92
CA PRO A 345 -18.10 -3.35 -28.44
C PRO A 345 -19.39 -2.52 -28.44
N VAL A 346 -20.02 -2.38 -29.61
CA VAL A 346 -21.28 -1.64 -29.77
C VAL A 346 -22.40 -2.60 -30.15
N GLY A 347 -23.46 -2.60 -29.36
CA GLY A 347 -24.72 -3.27 -29.67
C GLY A 347 -25.90 -2.31 -29.55
N PHE A 348 -27.12 -2.82 -29.64
CA PHE A 348 -28.33 -2.00 -29.58
C PHE A 348 -28.48 -1.18 -28.29
N GLY A 349 -27.90 -1.65 -27.17
CA GLY A 349 -27.96 -0.95 -25.88
C GLY A 349 -27.20 0.36 -25.83
N ASN A 350 -26.07 0.45 -26.54
CA ASN A 350 -25.13 1.58 -26.49
C ASN A 350 -24.91 2.25 -27.85
N LEU A 351 -25.62 1.84 -28.90
CA LEU A 351 -25.53 2.46 -30.25
C LEU A 351 -25.74 3.98 -30.23
N LYS A 352 -26.59 4.48 -29.32
CA LYS A 352 -26.82 5.92 -29.12
C LYS A 352 -25.55 6.70 -28.76
N ASN A 353 -24.54 6.07 -28.16
CA ASN A 353 -23.24 6.73 -27.94
C ASN A 353 -22.57 7.11 -29.27
N ILE A 354 -22.75 6.30 -30.31
CA ILE A 354 -22.22 6.60 -31.66
C ILE A 354 -23.04 7.71 -32.32
N ASP A 355 -24.36 7.69 -32.17
CA ASP A 355 -25.24 8.76 -32.68
C ASP A 355 -24.90 10.12 -32.06
N ILE A 356 -24.51 10.15 -30.78
CA ILE A 356 -24.07 11.37 -30.09
C ILE A 356 -22.76 11.91 -30.69
N VAL A 357 -21.83 11.04 -31.08
CA VAL A 357 -20.59 11.43 -31.77
C VAL A 357 -20.90 12.02 -33.15
N GLU A 358 -21.87 11.46 -33.86
CA GLU A 358 -22.33 12.01 -35.14
C GLU A 358 -22.95 13.42 -34.95
N LYS A 359 -23.78 13.60 -33.92
CA LYS A 359 -24.32 14.92 -33.54
C LYS A 359 -23.22 15.91 -33.17
N ALA A 360 -22.10 15.47 -32.61
CA ALA A 360 -20.98 16.35 -32.28
C ALA A 360 -20.27 16.91 -33.52
N LEU A 361 -20.13 16.10 -34.59
CA LEU A 361 -19.64 16.57 -35.89
C LEU A 361 -20.58 17.63 -36.49
N ASP A 362 -21.90 17.43 -36.37
CA ASP A 362 -22.89 18.41 -36.83
C ASP A 362 -22.79 19.74 -36.06
N MET A 363 -22.29 19.70 -34.82
CA MET A 363 -21.97 20.88 -33.99
C MET A 363 -20.57 21.47 -34.26
N GLN A 364 -19.87 21.00 -35.31
CA GLN A 364 -18.51 21.42 -35.67
C GLN A 364 -17.46 21.19 -34.58
N LYS A 365 -17.65 20.16 -33.74
CA LYS A 365 -16.65 19.73 -32.76
C LYS A 365 -15.56 18.89 -33.43
N GLN A 366 -14.34 18.95 -32.90
CA GLN A 366 -13.28 18.05 -33.33
C GLN A 366 -13.55 16.64 -32.79
N VAL A 367 -13.64 15.65 -33.67
CA VAL A 367 -13.88 14.25 -33.29
C VAL A 367 -12.70 13.38 -33.68
N ILE A 368 -12.20 12.61 -32.72
CA ILE A 368 -11.13 11.62 -32.89
C ILE A 368 -11.72 10.24 -32.61
N VAL A 369 -11.55 9.30 -33.53
CA VAL A 369 -12.04 7.93 -33.42
C VAL A 369 -10.84 7.00 -33.34
N ILE A 370 -10.73 6.26 -32.23
CA ILE A 370 -9.73 5.20 -32.07
C ILE A 370 -10.30 3.92 -32.70
N ASP A 371 -9.69 3.48 -33.78
CA ASP A 371 -10.10 2.31 -34.56
C ASP A 371 -8.96 1.29 -34.59
N ALA A 372 -8.88 0.46 -33.54
CA ALA A 372 -7.77 -0.46 -33.31
C ALA A 372 -8.09 -1.91 -33.69
N THR A 373 -9.35 -2.31 -33.56
CA THR A 373 -9.87 -3.66 -33.81
C THR A 373 -10.71 -3.74 -35.09
N SER A 374 -10.83 -4.96 -35.61
CA SER A 374 -11.66 -5.24 -36.79
C SER A 374 -13.14 -4.97 -36.50
N ILE A 375 -13.94 -4.62 -37.52
CA ILE A 375 -15.36 -4.31 -37.32
C ILE A 375 -16.14 -5.53 -36.82
N GLU A 376 -15.71 -6.72 -37.21
CA GLU A 376 -16.28 -8.01 -36.81
C GLU A 376 -16.13 -8.29 -35.31
N GLU A 377 -15.14 -7.68 -34.64
CA GLU A 377 -14.90 -7.85 -33.21
C GLU A 377 -15.74 -6.90 -32.34
N LYS A 378 -16.35 -5.86 -32.93
CA LYS A 378 -17.03 -4.79 -32.19
C LYS A 378 -18.45 -4.49 -32.62
N ASP A 379 -18.90 -4.91 -33.80
CA ASP A 379 -20.26 -4.70 -34.26
C ASP A 379 -21.20 -5.84 -33.81
N PHE A 380 -21.92 -5.60 -32.71
CA PHE A 380 -23.02 -6.43 -32.21
C PHE A 380 -24.39 -5.78 -32.49
N SER A 381 -24.45 -4.94 -33.53
CA SER A 381 -25.61 -4.13 -33.92
C SER A 381 -26.14 -4.47 -35.32
N ASP A 382 -25.85 -5.69 -35.80
CA ASP A 382 -26.25 -6.18 -37.12
C ASP A 382 -25.81 -5.29 -38.30
N GLY A 383 -24.62 -4.67 -38.19
CA GLY A 383 -24.03 -3.85 -39.26
C GLY A 383 -24.24 -2.34 -39.11
N LEU A 384 -25.05 -1.90 -38.14
CA LEU A 384 -25.35 -0.48 -37.93
C LEU A 384 -24.10 0.31 -37.52
N LEU A 385 -23.22 -0.27 -36.68
CA LEU A 385 -21.95 0.38 -36.30
C LEU A 385 -21.09 0.67 -37.54
N LYS A 386 -20.97 -0.30 -38.45
CA LYS A 386 -20.20 -0.12 -39.69
C LYS A 386 -20.70 1.06 -40.52
N GLU A 387 -22.01 1.20 -40.66
CA GLU A 387 -22.61 2.33 -41.36
C GLU A 387 -22.35 3.66 -40.63
N CYS A 388 -22.47 3.67 -39.30
CA CYS A 388 -22.21 4.86 -38.49
C CYS A 388 -20.76 5.32 -38.62
N LEU A 389 -19.78 4.41 -38.49
CA LEU A 389 -18.36 4.74 -38.62
C LEU A 389 -18.00 5.28 -40.01
N ALA A 390 -18.62 4.73 -41.08
CA ALA A 390 -18.46 5.28 -42.43
C ALA A 390 -18.97 6.72 -42.52
N ARG A 391 -20.15 7.02 -41.94
CA ARG A 391 -20.68 8.39 -41.88
C ARG A 391 -19.78 9.34 -41.10
N LEU A 392 -19.24 8.91 -39.96
CA LEU A 392 -18.30 9.72 -39.18
C LEU A 392 -17.06 10.09 -39.99
N LYS A 393 -16.54 9.15 -40.78
CA LYS A 393 -15.40 9.38 -41.68
C LYS A 393 -15.72 10.38 -42.78
N ASP A 394 -16.89 10.23 -43.42
CA ASP A 394 -17.34 11.15 -44.48
C ASP A 394 -17.60 12.56 -43.95
N LYS A 395 -18.05 12.69 -42.69
CA LYS A 395 -18.26 13.96 -41.99
C LYS A 395 -16.98 14.58 -41.42
N GLY A 396 -15.82 13.94 -41.62
CA GLY A 396 -14.51 14.53 -41.29
C GLY A 396 -13.93 14.16 -39.93
N ALA A 397 -14.40 13.09 -39.28
CA ALA A 397 -13.75 12.59 -38.06
C ALA A 397 -12.31 12.08 -38.34
N LEU A 398 -11.42 12.28 -37.38
CA LEU A 398 -10.02 11.85 -37.46
C LEU A 398 -9.87 10.43 -36.91
N PHE A 399 -9.53 9.48 -37.78
CA PHE A 399 -9.32 8.09 -37.39
C PHE A 399 -7.85 7.85 -37.03
N VAL A 400 -7.63 7.27 -35.86
CA VAL A 400 -6.30 6.92 -35.32
C VAL A 400 -6.28 5.46 -34.88
N ARG A 401 -5.09 4.83 -34.87
CA ARG A 401 -4.97 3.38 -34.64
C ARG A 401 -4.85 2.99 -33.17
N ASN A 402 -4.52 3.94 -32.31
CA ASN A 402 -4.26 3.68 -30.89
C ASN A 402 -4.38 4.96 -30.06
N ILE A 403 -4.33 4.79 -28.74
CA ILE A 403 -4.42 5.87 -27.75
C ILE A 403 -3.23 6.85 -27.87
N GLU A 404 -2.03 6.40 -28.24
CA GLU A 404 -0.86 7.29 -28.37
C GLU A 404 -1.01 8.28 -29.53
N GLU A 405 -1.53 7.81 -30.66
CA GLU A 405 -1.85 8.67 -31.81
C GLU A 405 -2.98 9.64 -31.49
N ALA A 406 -4.01 9.19 -30.77
CA ALA A 406 -5.08 10.07 -30.27
C ALA A 406 -4.50 11.21 -29.43
N LEU A 407 -3.62 10.88 -28.47
CA LEU A 407 -2.99 11.87 -27.60
C LEU A 407 -2.11 12.86 -28.37
N LYS A 408 -1.32 12.40 -29.35
CA LYS A 408 -0.54 13.30 -30.21
C LYS A 408 -1.42 14.27 -31.00
N THR A 409 -2.57 13.79 -31.46
CA THR A 409 -3.54 14.61 -32.20
C THR A 409 -4.21 15.66 -31.30
N ILE A 410 -4.51 15.30 -30.06
CA ILE A 410 -5.06 16.21 -29.04
C ILE A 410 -4.04 17.28 -28.64
N GLU A 411 -2.74 16.94 -28.60
CA GLU A 411 -1.67 17.87 -28.18
C GLU A 411 -1.11 18.74 -29.31
N GLY A 412 -1.22 18.30 -30.56
CA GLY A 412 -0.72 19.01 -31.73
C GLY A 412 -1.73 19.93 -32.42
N GLY A 413 -2.95 20.03 -31.87
CA GLY A 413 -4.07 20.86 -32.36
C GLY A 413 -4.05 22.29 -31.87
#